data_AF-A0A971ALX5-F1
#
_entry.id   AF-A0A971ALX5-F1
#
_cell.length_a   1.000
_cell.length_b   1.000
_cell.length_c   1.000
_cell.angle_alpha   90.00
_cell.angle_beta   90.00
_cell.angle_gamma   90.00
#
_symmetry.space_group_name_H-M   'P 1'
#
loop_
_entity.id
_entity.type
_entity.pdbx_description
1 polymer ?
#
loop_
_entity_poly.entity_id
_entity_poly.type
_entity_poly.pdbx_seq_one_letter_code
_entity_poly.pdbx_strand_id
1 'polypeptide(L)'
;MNDRKKINIEIGNRIKVAREGAGLTQDQFSEMIGMGTKSVSAFERGTVGVSLPALQRICKVLSISSDAVLFESVPENDVQAMVQRLKRLPPEQFDIANDILNRLIEGFGKITK
;
A
#
# COMPACT_ATOMS: atom_id res chain seq x y z
N MET A 1 3.16 21.62 -9.60
CA MET A 1 2.63 20.39 -10.24
C MET A 1 1.33 20.03 -9.52
N ASN A 2 0.23 19.72 -10.21
CA ASN A 2 -1.03 19.34 -9.55
C ASN A 2 -0.84 18.06 -8.72
N ASP A 3 -1.31 18.05 -7.45
CA ASP A 3 -1.14 16.95 -6.49
C ASP A 3 -1.59 15.60 -7.05
N ARG A 4 -2.69 15.59 -7.82
CA ARG A 4 -3.19 14.37 -8.47
C ARG A 4 -2.21 13.79 -9.49
N LYS A 5 -1.51 14.66 -10.22
CA LYS A 5 -0.52 14.25 -11.22
C LYS A 5 0.71 13.64 -10.54
N LYS A 6 1.13 14.19 -9.39
CA LYS A 6 2.23 13.65 -8.59
C LYS A 6 1.90 12.23 -8.09
N ILE A 7 0.72 12.04 -7.50
CA ILE A 7 0.25 10.73 -7.03
C ILE A 7 0.21 9.70 -8.16
N ASN A 8 -0.33 10.05 -9.33
CA ASN A 8 -0.37 9.14 -10.47
C ASN A 8 1.04 8.71 -10.93
N ILE A 9 2.01 9.62 -10.93
CA ILE A 9 3.40 9.31 -11.30
C ILE A 9 4.02 8.34 -10.29
N GLU A 10 3.85 8.59 -8.99
CA GLU A 10 4.41 7.75 -7.94
C GLU A 10 3.81 6.33 -7.97
N ILE A 11 2.47 6.22 -8.00
CA ILE A 11 1.76 4.94 -8.09
C ILE A 11 2.15 4.22 -9.39
N GLY A 12 2.15 4.92 -10.52
CA GLY A 12 2.53 4.37 -11.81
C GLY A 12 3.93 3.78 -11.82
N ASN A 13 4.88 4.50 -11.22
CA ASN A 13 6.27 4.06 -11.10
C ASN A 13 6.40 2.82 -10.20
N ARG A 14 5.71 2.78 -9.04
CA ARG A 14 5.74 1.61 -8.15
C ARG A 14 5.16 0.36 -8.84
N ILE A 15 4.07 0.50 -9.58
CA ILE A 15 3.48 -0.60 -10.37
C ILE A 15 4.47 -1.07 -11.45
N LYS A 16 5.11 -0.13 -12.16
CA LYS A 16 6.12 -0.44 -13.17
C LYS A 16 7.27 -1.25 -12.57
N VAL A 17 7.83 -0.80 -11.45
CA VAL A 17 8.93 -1.47 -10.75
C VAL A 17 8.50 -2.88 -10.31
N ALA A 18 7.30 -3.04 -9.75
CA ALA A 18 6.79 -4.35 -9.35
C ALA A 18 6.57 -5.28 -10.55
N ARG A 19 6.05 -4.78 -11.67
CA ARG A 19 5.90 -5.53 -12.93
C ARG A 19 7.26 -6.00 -13.44
N GLU A 20 8.24 -5.11 -13.47
CA GLU A 20 9.59 -5.41 -13.95
C GLU A 20 10.31 -6.41 -13.02
N GLY A 21 10.11 -6.28 -11.71
CA GLY A 21 10.58 -7.25 -10.71
C GLY A 21 9.95 -8.65 -10.88
N ALA A 22 8.72 -8.72 -11.39
CA ALA A 22 8.06 -9.98 -11.76
C ALA A 22 8.49 -10.51 -13.15
N GLY A 23 9.36 -9.81 -13.88
CA GLY A 23 9.85 -10.22 -15.20
C GLY A 23 8.82 -10.11 -16.33
N LEU A 24 7.76 -9.33 -16.15
CA LEU A 24 6.65 -9.22 -17.11
C LEU A 24 6.83 -8.05 -18.08
N THR A 25 6.51 -8.25 -19.35
CA THR A 25 6.36 -7.12 -20.30
C THR A 25 5.04 -6.38 -20.06
N GLN A 26 4.90 -5.17 -20.60
CA GLN A 26 3.62 -4.44 -20.53
C GLN A 26 2.48 -5.21 -21.20
N ASP A 27 2.76 -5.92 -22.30
CA ASP A 27 1.76 -6.73 -23.01
C ASP A 27 1.28 -7.90 -22.15
N GLN A 28 2.21 -8.72 -21.65
CA GLN A 28 1.90 -9.85 -20.76
C GLN A 28 1.12 -9.37 -19.53
N PHE A 29 1.58 -8.30 -18.90
CA PHE A 29 0.91 -7.75 -17.73
C PHE A 29 -0.51 -7.26 -18.06
N SER A 30 -0.68 -6.60 -19.21
CA SER A 30 -1.98 -6.09 -19.66
C SER A 30 -3.00 -7.20 -19.85
N GLU A 31 -2.60 -8.33 -20.43
CA GLU A 31 -3.44 -9.53 -20.58
C GLU A 31 -3.85 -10.08 -19.22
N MET A 32 -2.89 -10.22 -18.29
CA MET A 32 -3.15 -10.76 -16.94
C MET A 32 -4.11 -9.89 -16.11
N ILE A 33 -4.07 -8.57 -16.26
CA ILE A 33 -4.96 -7.65 -15.55
C ILE A 33 -6.21 -7.27 -16.36
N GLY A 34 -6.41 -7.85 -17.55
CA GLY A 34 -7.56 -7.59 -18.42
C GLY A 34 -7.66 -6.12 -18.85
N MET A 35 -6.54 -5.51 -19.23
CA MET A 35 -6.46 -4.13 -19.71
C MET A 35 -5.70 -4.07 -21.04
N GLY A 36 -5.84 -2.98 -21.80
CA GLY A 36 -5.02 -2.79 -22.99
C GLY A 36 -3.61 -2.31 -22.64
N THR A 37 -2.60 -2.74 -23.39
CA THR A 37 -1.20 -2.31 -23.22
C THR A 37 -1.05 -0.78 -23.18
N LYS A 38 -1.81 -0.05 -24.02
CA LYS A 38 -1.79 1.42 -24.02
C LYS A 38 -2.21 2.01 -22.67
N SER A 39 -3.20 1.40 -21.99
CA SER A 39 -3.64 1.82 -20.67
C SER A 39 -2.59 1.54 -19.61
N VAL A 40 -1.94 0.36 -19.67
CA VAL A 40 -0.79 0.01 -18.81
C VAL A 40 0.31 1.05 -18.94
N SER A 41 0.72 1.31 -20.18
CA SER A 41 1.73 2.29 -20.50
C SER A 41 1.37 3.70 -19.99
N ALA A 42 0.10 4.10 -20.08
CA ALA A 42 -0.38 5.40 -19.65
C ALA A 42 -0.36 5.55 -18.11
N PHE A 43 -0.81 4.54 -17.35
CA PHE A 43 -0.76 4.66 -15.89
C PHE A 43 0.66 4.49 -15.35
N GLU A 44 1.53 3.68 -15.97
CA GLU A 44 2.94 3.55 -15.53
C GLU A 44 3.73 4.85 -15.70
N ARG A 45 3.36 5.67 -16.69
CA ARG A 45 3.91 7.03 -16.86
C ARG A 45 3.20 8.10 -16.01
N GLY A 46 2.18 7.72 -15.25
CA GLY A 46 1.36 8.64 -14.45
C GLY A 46 0.52 9.62 -15.26
N THR A 47 0.30 9.38 -16.56
CA THR A 47 -0.53 10.26 -17.40
C THR A 47 -2.02 10.08 -17.09
N VAL A 48 -2.40 8.90 -16.60
CA VAL A 48 -3.72 8.58 -16.08
C VAL A 48 -3.57 7.88 -14.73
N GLY A 49 -4.61 7.95 -13.90
CA GLY A 49 -4.65 7.20 -12.64
C GLY A 49 -5.09 5.75 -12.83
N VAL A 50 -4.94 4.94 -11.79
CA VAL A 50 -5.42 3.55 -11.73
C VAL A 50 -6.74 3.51 -10.97
N SER A 51 -7.73 2.79 -11.49
CA SER A 51 -9.01 2.59 -10.79
C SER A 51 -8.88 1.53 -9.70
N LEU A 52 -9.72 1.56 -8.66
CA LEU A 52 -9.69 0.56 -7.58
C LEU A 52 -9.84 -0.89 -8.09
N PRO A 53 -10.74 -1.21 -9.05
CA PRO A 53 -10.79 -2.56 -9.61
C PRO A 53 -9.50 -2.97 -10.33
N ALA A 54 -8.84 -2.05 -11.03
CA ALA A 54 -7.55 -2.31 -11.67
C ALA A 54 -6.46 -2.54 -10.60
N LEU A 55 -6.41 -1.69 -9.57
CA LEU A 55 -5.49 -1.84 -8.43
C LEU A 55 -5.63 -3.22 -7.77
N GLN A 56 -6.85 -3.69 -7.55
CA GLN A 56 -7.08 -5.01 -6.97
C GLN A 56 -6.52 -6.14 -7.85
N ARG A 57 -6.71 -6.06 -9.19
CA ARG A 57 -6.14 -7.05 -10.11
C ARG A 57 -4.61 -7.00 -10.14
N ILE A 58 -4.05 -5.79 -10.16
CA ILE A 58 -2.60 -5.56 -10.12
C ILE A 58 -1.98 -6.20 -8.87
N CYS A 59 -2.54 -5.93 -7.69
CA CYS A 59 -2.06 -6.49 -6.42
C CYS A 59 -2.08 -8.02 -6.43
N LYS A 60 -3.15 -8.63 -6.97
CA LYS A 60 -3.27 -10.09 -7.11
C LYS A 60 -2.26 -10.68 -8.08
N VAL A 61 -2.13 -10.09 -9.28
CA VAL A 61 -1.23 -10.60 -10.33
C VAL A 61 0.24 -10.46 -9.92
N LEU A 62 0.61 -9.36 -9.29
CA LEU A 62 1.99 -9.10 -8.87
C LEU A 62 2.31 -9.65 -7.47
N SER A 63 1.33 -10.20 -6.75
CA SER A 63 1.48 -10.68 -5.36
C SER A 63 2.06 -9.64 -4.41
N ILE A 64 1.59 -8.39 -4.52
CA ILE A 64 1.99 -7.25 -3.68
C ILE A 64 0.80 -6.70 -2.89
N SER A 65 1.05 -6.08 -1.74
CA SER A 65 0.01 -5.37 -1.00
C SER A 65 -0.39 -4.07 -1.70
N SER A 66 -1.60 -3.58 -1.42
CA SER A 66 -2.00 -2.23 -1.86
C SER A 66 -1.10 -1.16 -1.27
N ASP A 67 -0.58 -1.36 -0.06
CA ASP A 67 0.28 -0.38 0.60
C ASP A 67 1.59 -0.18 -0.15
N ALA A 68 2.18 -1.25 -0.69
CA ALA A 68 3.38 -1.16 -1.53
C ALA A 68 3.15 -0.37 -2.83
N VAL A 69 1.90 -0.26 -3.28
CA VAL A 69 1.52 0.52 -4.48
C VAL A 69 1.18 1.96 -4.10
N LEU A 70 0.39 2.14 -3.04
CA LEU A 70 -0.19 3.44 -2.66
C LEU A 70 0.81 4.30 -1.89
N PHE A 71 1.61 3.69 -1.03
CA PHE A 71 2.51 4.38 -0.13
C PHE A 71 3.97 4.09 -0.48
N GLU A 72 4.83 5.02 -0.09
CA GLU A 72 6.26 4.75 -0.09
C GLU A 72 6.57 3.76 1.04
N SER A 73 7.54 2.87 0.83
CA SER A 73 8.00 1.97 1.88
C SER A 73 8.66 2.80 2.98
N VAL A 74 7.89 3.08 4.03
CA VAL A 74 8.40 3.72 5.23
C VAL A 74 8.97 2.62 6.13
N PRO A 75 10.14 2.79 6.76
CA PRO A 75 10.62 1.83 7.75
C PRO A 75 9.55 1.59 8.82
N GLU A 76 9.05 0.36 8.91
CA GLU A 76 8.11 -0.04 9.94
C GLU A 76 8.86 -0.42 11.22
N ASN A 77 8.24 -0.17 12.38
CA ASN A 77 8.76 -0.68 13.64
C ASN A 77 8.51 -2.19 13.71
N ASP A 78 9.50 -2.96 14.16
CA ASP A 78 9.27 -4.38 14.49
C ASP A 78 8.42 -4.48 15.76
N VAL A 79 7.12 -4.73 15.57
CA VAL A 79 6.14 -4.88 16.64
C VAL A 79 5.86 -6.33 17.00
N GLN A 80 6.56 -7.30 16.42
CA GLN A 80 6.19 -8.71 16.54
C GLN A 80 6.21 -9.20 17.99
N ALA A 81 7.25 -8.85 18.75
CA ALA A 81 7.34 -9.19 20.17
C ALA A 81 6.19 -8.58 20.99
N MET A 82 5.79 -7.34 20.66
CA MET A 82 4.68 -6.65 21.33
C MET A 82 3.34 -7.33 21.03
N VAL A 83 3.09 -7.70 19.77
CA VAL A 83 1.89 -8.44 19.35
C VAL A 83 1.79 -9.77 20.09
N GLN A 84 2.89 -10.51 20.25
CA GLN A 84 2.87 -11.78 21.00
C GLN A 84 2.55 -11.59 22.49
N ARG A 85 3.03 -10.51 23.10
CA ARG A 85 2.70 -10.18 24.49
C ARG A 85 1.22 -9.83 24.64
N LEU A 86 0.68 -8.99 23.76
CA LEU A 86 -0.73 -8.58 23.77
C LEU A 86 -1.67 -9.79 23.59
N LYS A 87 -1.34 -10.70 22.67
CA LYS A 87 -2.13 -11.93 22.43
C LYS A 87 -2.24 -12.87 23.64
N ARG A 88 -1.33 -12.78 24.60
CA ARG A 88 -1.27 -13.68 25.77
C ARG A 88 -1.91 -13.08 27.02
N LEU A 89 -2.39 -11.83 26.96
CA LEU A 89 -3.02 -11.19 28.10
C LEU A 89 -4.40 -11.81 28.37
N PRO A 90 -4.80 -11.95 29.65
CA PRO A 90 -6.21 -12.14 30.00
C PRO A 90 -7.06 -11.00 29.44
N PRO A 91 -8.33 -11.24 29.07
CA PRO A 91 -9.19 -10.23 28.44
C PRO A 91 -9.23 -8.89 29.20
N GLU A 92 -9.41 -8.92 30.52
CA GLU A 92 -9.45 -7.71 31.35
C GLU A 92 -8.15 -6.90 31.30
N GLN A 93 -6.99 -7.56 31.20
CA GLN A 93 -5.70 -6.88 31.09
C GLN A 93 -5.46 -6.34 29.69
N PHE A 94 -5.95 -7.04 28.66
CA PHE A 94 -5.90 -6.56 27.28
C PHE A 94 -6.72 -5.28 27.11
N ASP A 95 -7.93 -5.23 27.69
CA ASP A 95 -8.79 -4.04 27.61
C ASP A 95 -8.11 -2.81 28.22
N ILE A 96 -7.49 -2.96 29.39
CA ILE A 96 -6.70 -1.89 30.01
C ILE A 96 -5.53 -1.46 29.11
N ALA A 97 -4.78 -2.42 28.57
CA ALA A 97 -3.65 -2.13 27.69
C ALA A 97 -4.09 -1.40 26.41
N ASN A 98 -5.20 -1.83 25.80
CA ASN A 98 -5.77 -1.24 24.60
C ASN A 98 -6.24 0.20 24.86
N ASP A 99 -6.93 0.46 25.98
CA ASP A 99 -7.35 1.80 26.38
C ASP A 99 -6.17 2.76 26.55
N ILE A 100 -5.08 2.31 27.20
CA ILE A 100 -3.86 3.11 27.36
C ILE A 100 -3.23 3.41 26.00
N LEU A 101 -3.07 2.40 25.15
CA LEU A 101 -2.48 2.55 23.82
C LEU A 101 -3.28 3.54 22.96
N ASN A 102 -4.62 3.45 22.97
CA ASN A 102 -5.48 4.39 22.24
C ASN A 102 -5.31 5.82 22.73
N ARG A 103 -5.28 6.04 24.05
CA ARG A 103 -5.05 7.37 24.65
C ARG A 103 -3.67 7.93 24.29
N LEU A 104 -2.64 7.09 24.25
CA LEU A 104 -1.29 7.51 23.82
C LEU A 104 -1.29 7.96 22.36
N ILE A 105 -1.93 7.19 21.47
CA ILE A 105 -2.03 7.52 20.04
C ILE A 105 -2.81 8.84 19.83
N GLU A 106 -3.93 9.01 20.53
CA GLU A 106 -4.69 10.28 20.51
C GLU A 106 -3.85 11.46 20.99
N GLY A 107 -3.04 11.25 22.03
CA GLY A 107 -2.10 12.24 22.54
C GLY A 107 -1.08 12.69 21.49
N PHE A 108 -0.49 11.74 20.77
CA PHE A 108 0.46 12.06 19.69
C PHE A 108 -0.19 12.85 18.57
N GLY A 109 -1.41 12.50 18.16
CA GLY A 109 -2.15 13.21 17.11
C GLY A 109 -2.48 14.67 17.44
N LYS A 110 -2.49 15.04 18.73
CA LYS A 110 -2.68 16.44 19.18
C LYS A 110 -1.38 17.25 19.21
N ILE A 111 -0.22 16.59 19.32
CA ILE A 111 1.11 17.24 19.37
C ILE A 111 1.62 17.60 17.97
N THR A 112 1.10 16.94 16.92
CA THR A 112 1.56 17.13 15.53
C THR A 112 0.77 18.19 14.73
N LYS A 113 -0.05 19.03 15.37
CA LYS A 113 -0.75 20.17 14.74
C LYS A 113 -0.11 21.49 15.11
#